data_AF-A0A6N3C259-F1
#
_entry.id   AF-A0A6N3C259-F1
#
_cell.length_a   1.000
_cell.length_b   1.000
_cell.length_c   1.000
_cell.angle_alpha   90.00
_cell.angle_beta   90.00
_cell.angle_gamma   90.00
#
_symmetry.space_group_name_H-M   'P 1'
#
loop_
_entity.id
_entity.type
_entity.pdbx_description
1 polymer ?
#
loop_
_entity_poly.entity_id
_entity_poly.type
_entity_poly.pdbx_seq_one_letter_code
_entity_poly.pdbx_strand_id
1 'polypeptide(L)'
;MNECKIVAVLNRKGGVCKTTTTHNLGVALVQRGYRVLLVDCDTQRNLSISLGLNRPDEECYTLCELLQPLIDVEVDEVDIQNCIHHLENGVDFIPNKQALSTVEKQISTLDFRRECSCTVRKQATENKR
;
A
#
# COMPACT_ATOMS: atom_id res chain seq x y z
N MET A 1 18.84 -10.37 -9.62
CA MET A 1 17.47 -10.30 -9.07
C MET A 1 16.89 -8.97 -9.54
N ASN A 2 15.69 -8.95 -10.11
CA ASN A 2 15.01 -7.68 -10.41
C ASN A 2 14.52 -7.11 -9.08
N GLU A 3 15.15 -6.05 -8.62
CA GLU A 3 14.77 -5.32 -7.41
C GLU A 3 13.42 -4.61 -7.63
N CYS A 4 12.48 -4.79 -6.69
CA CYS A 4 11.21 -4.07 -6.71
C CYS A 4 11.43 -2.63 -6.22
N LYS A 5 11.05 -1.64 -7.03
CA LYS A 5 11.12 -0.23 -6.64
C LYS A 5 9.87 0.16 -5.86
N ILE A 6 10.05 0.59 -4.61
CA ILE A 6 8.96 1.04 -3.73
C ILE A 6 8.85 2.56 -3.78
N VAL A 7 7.64 3.07 -4.07
CA VAL A 7 7.33 4.50 -4.11
C VAL A 7 6.17 4.79 -3.16
N ALA A 8 6.39 5.63 -2.16
CA ALA A 8 5.36 6.05 -1.22
C ALA A 8 4.86 7.46 -1.56
N VAL A 9 3.55 7.60 -1.77
CA VAL A 9 2.89 8.89 -2.05
C VAL A 9 2.17 9.38 -0.80
N LEU A 10 2.82 10.27 -0.05
CA LEU A 10 2.37 10.69 1.29
C LEU A 10 2.27 12.22 1.39
N ASN A 11 1.19 12.69 1.98
CA ASN A 11 0.96 14.10 2.33
C ASN A 11 -0.15 14.19 3.38
N ARG A 12 0.11 14.86 4.51
CA ARG A 12 -0.84 14.98 5.62
C ARG A 12 -2.08 15.82 5.29
N LYS A 13 -2.03 16.65 4.26
CA LYS A 13 -3.18 17.47 3.83
C LYS A 13 -4.16 16.66 2.98
N GLY A 14 -5.46 16.82 3.24
CA GLY A 14 -6.53 16.30 2.40
C GLY A 14 -6.64 17.05 1.06
N GLY A 15 -7.15 16.39 0.02
CA GLY A 15 -7.44 17.04 -1.26
C GLY A 15 -6.20 17.45 -2.10
N VAL A 16 -5.04 16.87 -1.83
CA VAL A 16 -3.77 17.15 -2.55
C VAL A 16 -3.43 16.13 -3.64
N CYS A 17 -4.45 15.48 -4.20
CA CYS A 17 -4.34 14.53 -5.32
C CYS A 17 -3.45 13.30 -5.07
N LYS A 18 -3.20 12.86 -3.82
CA LYS A 18 -2.40 11.65 -3.52
C LYS A 18 -2.93 10.43 -4.25
N THR A 19 -4.18 10.07 -3.96
CA THR A 19 -4.87 8.92 -4.57
C THR A 19 -4.88 9.00 -6.09
N THR A 20 -5.25 10.17 -6.63
CA THR A 20 -5.27 10.42 -8.07
C THR A 20 -3.89 10.24 -8.68
N THR A 21 -2.84 10.73 -8.02
CA THR A 21 -1.45 10.59 -8.46
C THR A 21 -1.03 9.13 -8.42
N THR A 22 -1.30 8.41 -7.32
CA THR A 22 -0.97 6.99 -7.15
C THR A 22 -1.62 6.14 -8.25
N HIS A 23 -2.93 6.31 -8.48
CA HIS A 23 -3.66 5.57 -9.51
C HIS A 23 -3.10 5.86 -10.91
N ASN A 24 -3.01 7.13 -11.31
CA ASN A 24 -2.54 7.48 -12.65
C ASN A 24 -1.07 7.11 -12.88
N LEU A 25 -0.21 7.26 -11.87
CA LEU A 25 1.18 6.82 -11.96
C LEU A 25 1.27 5.31 -12.16
N GLY A 26 0.46 4.53 -11.43
CA GLY A 26 0.42 3.07 -11.57
C GLY A 26 0.04 2.65 -13.00
N VAL A 27 -1.06 3.19 -13.52
CA VAL A 27 -1.52 2.92 -14.89
C VAL A 27 -0.46 3.33 -15.92
N ALA A 28 0.14 4.52 -15.78
CA ALA A 28 1.17 4.99 -16.71
C ALA A 28 2.45 4.12 -16.68
N LEU A 29 2.78 3.50 -15.54
CA LEU A 29 3.90 2.56 -15.43
C LEU A 29 3.55 1.22 -16.09
N VAL A 30 2.34 0.69 -15.91
CA VAL A 30 1.89 -0.52 -16.63
C VAL A 30 1.92 -0.31 -18.15
N GLN A 31 1.45 0.84 -18.63
CA GLN A 31 1.51 1.20 -20.05
C GLN A 31 2.93 1.28 -20.61
N ARG A 32 3.95 1.47 -19.75
CA ARG A 32 5.37 1.43 -20.12
C ARG A 32 6.00 0.04 -20.01
N GLY A 33 5.20 -0.99 -19.75
CA GLY A 33 5.63 -2.39 -19.65
C GLY A 33 6.16 -2.80 -18.27
N TYR A 34 5.91 -2.00 -17.22
CA TYR A 34 6.27 -2.38 -15.86
C TYR A 34 5.16 -3.22 -15.21
N ARG A 35 5.55 -4.16 -14.34
CA ARG A 35 4.62 -4.79 -13.40
C ARG A 35 4.42 -3.85 -12.22
N VAL A 36 3.17 -3.59 -11.83
CA VAL A 36 2.83 -2.59 -10.82
C VAL A 36 1.83 -3.17 -9.85
N LEU A 37 2.14 -3.04 -8.57
CA LEU A 37 1.23 -3.30 -7.46
C LEU A 37 0.96 -2.00 -6.73
N LEU A 38 -0.30 -1.58 -6.66
CA LEU A 38 -0.76 -0.47 -5.83
C LEU A 38 -1.23 -1.00 -4.48
N VAL A 39 -0.85 -0.32 -3.39
CA VAL A 39 -1.28 -0.69 -2.03
C VAL A 39 -1.99 0.50 -1.42
N ASP A 40 -3.25 0.31 -0.99
CA ASP A 40 -4.01 1.34 -0.30
C ASP A 40 -3.67 1.34 1.19
N CYS A 41 -3.01 2.39 1.68
CA CYS A 41 -2.66 2.55 3.09
C CYS A 41 -3.41 3.72 3.74
N ASP A 42 -4.50 4.19 3.12
CA ASP A 42 -5.32 5.28 3.67
C ASP A 42 -6.61 4.71 4.26
N THR A 43 -6.92 5.04 5.51
CA THR A 43 -8.15 4.62 6.20
C THR A 43 -9.43 5.15 5.53
N GLN A 44 -9.32 6.16 4.66
CA GLN A 44 -10.41 6.64 3.83
C GLN A 44 -10.71 5.72 2.64
N ARG A 45 -9.72 4.91 2.21
CA ARG A 45 -9.85 3.90 1.14
C ARG A 45 -10.18 4.46 -0.23
N ASN A 46 -9.83 5.73 -0.47
CA ASN A 46 -10.13 6.41 -1.72
C ASN A 46 -9.48 5.70 -2.92
N LEU A 47 -8.32 5.06 -2.73
CA LEU A 47 -7.65 4.34 -3.81
C LEU A 47 -8.45 3.08 -4.17
N SER A 48 -8.80 2.27 -3.18
CA SER A 48 -9.63 1.06 -3.34
C SER A 48 -10.94 1.36 -4.08
N ILE A 49 -11.66 2.41 -3.67
CA ILE A 49 -12.90 2.85 -4.32
C ILE A 49 -12.64 3.30 -5.75
N SER A 50 -11.58 4.09 -5.98
CA SER A 50 -11.24 4.58 -7.33
C SER A 50 -10.82 3.49 -8.31
N LEU A 51 -10.41 2.33 -7.80
CA LEU A 51 -10.01 1.15 -8.56
C LEU A 51 -11.16 0.14 -8.77
N GLY A 52 -12.37 0.48 -8.33
CA GLY A 52 -13.58 -0.31 -8.61
C GLY A 52 -14.11 -1.14 -7.45
N LEU A 53 -13.44 -1.14 -6.29
CA LEU A 53 -13.95 -1.81 -5.08
C LEU A 53 -14.99 -0.92 -4.38
N ASN A 54 -16.26 -1.08 -4.76
CA ASN A 54 -17.35 -0.21 -4.29
C ASN A 54 -17.66 -0.36 -2.79
N ARG A 55 -17.33 -1.51 -2.20
CA ARG A 55 -17.61 -1.82 -0.79
C ARG A 55 -16.37 -2.41 -0.10
N PRO A 56 -15.32 -1.61 0.12
CA PRO A 56 -14.07 -2.15 0.65
C PRO A 56 -14.20 -2.77 2.05
N ASP A 57 -15.20 -2.36 2.84
CA ASP A 57 -15.44 -2.92 4.18
C ASP A 57 -16.10 -4.31 4.17
N GLU A 58 -16.66 -4.74 3.03
CA GLU A 58 -17.19 -6.09 2.84
C GLU A 58 -16.11 -7.06 2.31
N GLU A 59 -14.93 -6.54 1.95
CA GLU A 59 -13.84 -7.35 1.41
C GLU A 59 -13.14 -8.15 2.51
N CYS A 60 -12.98 -9.45 2.26
CA CYS A 60 -12.38 -10.37 3.23
C CYS A 60 -10.86 -10.25 3.26
N TYR A 61 -10.24 -9.93 2.12
CA TYR A 61 -8.79 -9.96 1.95
C TYR A 61 -8.28 -8.56 1.62
N THR A 62 -7.84 -7.85 2.65
CA THR A 62 -7.31 -6.48 2.52
C THR A 62 -5.95 -6.35 3.16
N LEU A 63 -5.33 -5.17 3.05
CA LEU A 63 -4.13 -4.84 3.79
C LEU A 63 -4.28 -5.08 5.31
N CYS A 64 -5.49 -4.97 5.87
CA CYS A 64 -5.71 -5.24 7.29
C CYS A 64 -5.35 -6.68 7.67
N GLU A 65 -5.83 -7.66 6.90
CA GLU A 65 -5.59 -9.09 7.15
C GLU A 65 -4.10 -9.44 7.01
N LEU A 66 -3.40 -8.79 6.09
CA LEU A 66 -1.95 -8.97 5.93
C LEU A 66 -1.14 -8.42 7.12
N LEU A 67 -1.65 -7.37 7.77
CA LEU A 67 -0.97 -6.72 8.90
C LEU A 67 -1.38 -7.32 10.25
N GLN A 68 -2.52 -8.01 10.33
CA GLN A 68 -3.07 -8.54 11.58
C GLN A 68 -2.11 -9.47 12.35
N PRO A 69 -1.36 -10.39 11.68
CA PRO A 69 -0.39 -11.26 12.37
C PRO A 69 0.78 -10.50 13.03
N LEU A 70 1.04 -9.24 12.63
CA LEU A 70 2.07 -8.42 13.27
C LEU A 70 1.65 -7.92 14.65
N ILE A 71 0.35 -7.94 14.95
CA ILE A 71 -0.24 -7.42 16.18
C ILE A 71 -0.67 -8.57 17.10
N ASP A 72 -1.19 -9.65 16.52
CA ASP A 72 -1.75 -10.77 17.26
C ASP A 72 -1.16 -12.09 16.74
N VAL A 73 -0.38 -12.75 17.59
CA VAL A 73 0.31 -14.02 17.26
C VAL A 73 -0.62 -15.21 17.18
N GLU A 74 -1.88 -15.08 17.64
CA GLU A 74 -2.90 -16.11 17.52
C GLU A 74 -3.61 -16.07 16.15
N VAL A 75 -3.36 -15.04 15.34
CA VAL A 75 -3.93 -14.91 14.00
C VAL A 75 -2.98 -15.53 12.96
N ASP A 76 -3.50 -16.49 12.20
CA ASP A 76 -2.76 -17.15 11.13
C ASP A 76 -2.38 -16.17 10.01
N GLU A 77 -1.20 -16.39 9.42
CA GLU A 77 -0.77 -15.66 8.23
C GLU A 77 -1.71 -15.92 7.04
N VAL A 78 -2.02 -14.85 6.32
CA VAL A 78 -2.82 -14.91 5.09
C VAL A 78 -1.89 -14.90 3.88
N ASP A 79 -2.16 -15.78 2.90
CA ASP A 79 -1.45 -15.72 1.63
C ASP A 79 -1.72 -14.39 0.93
N ILE A 80 -0.65 -13.64 0.67
CA ILE A 80 -0.70 -12.35 -0.03
C ILE A 80 -1.38 -12.45 -1.39
N GLN A 81 -1.31 -13.59 -2.07
CA GLN A 81 -1.98 -13.79 -3.36
C GLN A 81 -3.50 -13.63 -3.25
N ASN A 82 -4.10 -13.95 -2.10
CA ASN A 82 -5.54 -13.78 -1.88
C ASN A 82 -5.95 -12.31 -1.73
N CYS A 83 -5.00 -11.44 -1.38
CA CYS A 83 -5.24 -10.00 -1.18
C CYS A 83 -4.96 -9.17 -2.44
N ILE A 84 -4.43 -9.78 -3.51
CA ILE A 84 -4.10 -9.07 -4.76
C ILE A 84 -5.30 -9.16 -5.71
N HIS A 85 -5.81 -8.00 -6.09
CA HIS A 85 -6.82 -7.85 -7.12
C HIS A 85 -6.16 -7.47 -8.45
N HIS A 86 -6.45 -8.25 -9.49
CA HIS A 86 -5.95 -8.02 -10.84
C HIS A 86 -6.95 -7.20 -11.65
N LEU A 87 -6.56 -6.02 -12.12
CA LEU A 87 -7.42 -5.18 -12.95
C LEU A 87 -7.19 -5.43 -14.44
N GLU A 88 -8.23 -5.21 -15.24
CA GLU A 88 -8.19 -5.37 -16.70
C GLU A 88 -7.14 -4.48 -17.39
N ASN A 89 -6.80 -3.35 -16.76
CA ASN A 89 -5.78 -2.42 -17.27
C ASN A 89 -4.34 -2.87 -16.96
N GLY A 90 -4.16 -4.06 -16.34
CA GLY A 90 -2.87 -4.66 -15.99
C GLY A 90 -2.26 -4.16 -14.68
N VAL A 91 -2.97 -3.30 -13.93
CA VAL A 91 -2.57 -2.89 -12.58
C VAL A 91 -3.05 -3.94 -11.58
N ASP A 92 -2.15 -4.37 -10.70
CA ASP A 92 -2.53 -5.14 -9.52
C ASP A 92 -2.73 -4.19 -8.34
N PHE A 93 -3.67 -4.50 -7.43
CA PHE A 93 -3.80 -3.71 -6.20
C PHE A 93 -4.19 -4.54 -4.97
N ILE A 94 -3.71 -4.11 -3.81
CA ILE A 94 -4.15 -4.57 -2.49
C ILE A 94 -5.07 -3.50 -1.90
N PRO A 95 -6.35 -3.84 -1.66
CA PRO A 95 -7.33 -2.90 -1.12
C PRO A 95 -7.13 -2.67 0.38
N ASN A 96 -7.91 -1.74 0.89
CA ASN A 96 -7.99 -1.47 2.32
C ASN A 96 -9.43 -1.26 2.80
N LYS A 97 -9.63 -1.39 4.11
CA LYS A 97 -10.92 -1.17 4.79
C LYS A 97 -10.79 -0.25 6.01
N GLN A 98 -11.92 0.18 6.58
CA GLN A 98 -11.93 1.16 7.67
C GLN A 98 -11.15 0.67 8.90
N ALA A 99 -11.17 -0.65 9.09
CA ALA A 99 -10.52 -1.34 10.18
C ALA A 99 -9.00 -1.10 10.23
N LEU A 100 -8.38 -0.62 9.14
CA LEU A 100 -6.94 -0.27 9.15
C LEU A 100 -6.63 0.76 10.22
N SER A 101 -7.56 1.66 10.53
CA SER A 101 -7.38 2.65 11.61
C SER A 101 -7.16 2.01 12.98
N THR A 102 -7.69 0.81 13.22
CA THR A 102 -7.47 0.03 14.45
C THR A 102 -6.11 -0.64 14.40
N VAL A 103 -5.77 -1.29 13.29
CA VAL A 103 -4.47 -1.91 13.03
C VAL A 103 -3.33 -0.89 13.19
N GLU A 104 -3.46 0.30 12.58
CA GLU A 104 -2.51 1.41 12.70
C GLU A 104 -2.28 1.84 14.16
N LYS A 105 -3.36 1.96 14.94
CA LYS A 105 -3.26 2.32 16.37
C LYS A 105 -2.52 1.24 17.13
N GLN A 106 -2.86 -0.03 16.92
CA GLN A 106 -2.20 -1.15 17.58
C GLN A 106 -0.72 -1.22 17.21
N ILE A 107 -0.38 -1.13 15.91
CA ILE A 107 1.02 -1.08 15.44
C ILE A 107 1.76 0.11 16.05
N SER A 108 1.12 1.28 16.19
CA SER A 108 1.76 2.44 16.82
C SER A 108 2.10 2.25 18.29
N THR A 109 1.41 1.33 18.97
CA THR A 109 1.68 0.96 20.37
C THR A 109 2.65 -0.21 20.51
N LEU A 110 2.86 -0.98 19.43
CA LEU A 110 3.96 -1.94 19.38
C LEU A 110 5.26 -1.13 19.38
N ASP A 111 6.18 -1.47 20.27
CA ASP A 111 7.48 -0.81 20.40
C ASP A 111 8.39 -1.23 19.23
N PHE A 112 8.00 -0.86 18.00
CA PHE A 112 8.71 -1.12 16.75
C PHE A 112 9.92 -0.15 16.64
N ARG A 113 10.81 -0.17 17.63
CA ARG A 113 12.03 0.64 17.68
C ARG A 113 13.15 0.12 16.77
N ARG A 114 12.93 -0.93 15.98
CA ARG A 114 13.94 -1.46 15.05
C ARG A 114 13.23 -1.87 13.75
N GLU A 115 13.72 -1.34 12.62
CA GLU A 115 13.38 -1.70 11.23
C GLU A 115 12.30 -0.91 10.45
N CYS A 116 12.12 0.39 10.72
CA CYS A 116 11.61 1.33 9.70
C CYS A 116 12.59 2.49 9.45
N SER A 117 13.89 2.18 9.37
CA SER A 117 14.97 3.17 9.18
C SER A 117 15.55 3.24 7.75
N CYS A 118 15.02 2.52 6.77
CA CYS A 118 15.52 2.54 5.39
C CYS A 118 14.29 2.59 4.47
N THR A 119 13.87 3.70 3.86
CA THR A 119 14.56 4.41 2.77
C THR A 119 14.12 5.88 2.72
N VAL A 120 14.56 6.68 3.69
CA VAL A 120 14.63 8.14 3.55
C VAL A 120 16.04 8.57 3.99
N ARG A 121 17.05 8.11 3.23
CA ARG A 121 18.41 8.66 3.32
C ARG A 121 18.89 9.01 1.93
N LYS A 122 18.97 10.32 1.70
CA LYS A 122 19.88 11.03 0.80
C LYS A 122 20.88 10.14 0.04
N GLN A 123 20.59 9.83 -1.21
CA GLN A 123 21.61 9.60 -2.25
C GLN A 123 21.35 10.49 -3.48
N ALA A 124 20.90 11.73 -3.22
CA ALA A 124 20.90 12.81 -4.20
C ALA A 124 22.06 13.77 -3.92
N THR A 125 23.27 13.26 -3.75
CA THR A 125 24.54 14.00 -3.82
C THR A 125 25.68 12.98 -3.81
N GLU A 126 25.99 12.37 -4.95
CA GLU A 126 27.35 11.89 -5.33
C GLU A 126 27.26 11.16 -6.66
N ASN A 127 27.22 11.93 -7.75
CA ASN A 127 28.03 11.66 -8.95
C ASN A 127 27.94 12.88 -9.87
N LYS A 128 28.64 13.94 -9.46
CA LYS A 128 29.35 14.79 -10.40
C LYS A 128 30.74 14.19 -10.56
N ARG A 129 30.94 13.41 -11.62
CA ARG A 129 32.11 13.37 -12.52
C ARG A 129 32.05 12.10 -13.36
#